data_AF-A0A3M1HU91-F1
#
_entry.id   AF-A0A3M1HU91-F1
#
_cell.length_a   1.000
_cell.length_b   1.000
_cell.length_c   1.000
_cell.angle_alpha   90.00
_cell.angle_beta   90.00
_cell.angle_gamma   90.00
#
_symmetry.space_group_name_H-M   'P 1'
#
loop_
_entity.id
_entity.type
_entity.pdbx_description
1 polymer ?
#
loop_
_entity_poly.entity_id
_entity_poly.type
_entity_poly.pdbx_seq_one_letter_code
_entity_poly.pdbx_strand_id
1 'polypeptide(L)' 'MLSDAQIRKASLPDGKKVLRLHDGGGLYFRIRRGARGLLRDWVFRFTYAGKRREVRIGPYPEVSLREARARAAE' A
#
# COMPACT_ATOMS: atom_id res chain seq x y z
N MET A 1 -1.30 -7.34 10.13
CA MET A 1 -1.81 -8.01 8.92
C MET A 1 -3.20 -7.52 8.61
N LEU A 2 -3.42 -7.02 7.39
CA LEU A 2 -4.69 -6.48 6.91
C LEU A 2 -5.61 -7.58 6.38
N SER A 3 -6.89 -7.28 6.27
CA SER A 3 -7.91 -8.06 5.57
C SER A 3 -8.50 -7.29 4.38
N ASP A 4 -9.05 -8.00 3.40
CA ASP A 4 -9.75 -7.38 2.26
C ASP A 4 -10.90 -6.46 2.71
N ALA A 5 -11.59 -6.79 3.79
CA ALA A 5 -12.66 -5.96 4.34
C ALA A 5 -12.12 -4.60 4.83
N GLN A 6 -10.96 -4.59 5.52
CA GLN A 6 -10.31 -3.36 5.97
C GLN A 6 -9.84 -2.52 4.78
N ILE A 7 -9.26 -3.15 3.75
CA ILE A 7 -8.75 -2.48 2.54
C ILE A 7 -9.87 -1.81 1.75
N ARG A 8 -10.99 -2.51 1.57
CA ARG A 8 -12.16 -1.98 0.85
C ARG A 8 -12.73 -0.74 1.55
N LYS A 9 -12.87 -0.80 2.87
CA LYS A 9 -13.40 0.29 3.71
C LYS A 9 -12.41 1.44 3.90
N ALA A 10 -11.11 1.20 3.71
CA ALA A 10 -10.11 2.23 3.92
C ALA A 10 -10.28 3.38 2.92
N SER A 11 -10.23 4.60 3.46
CA SER A 11 -10.27 5.85 2.73
C SER A 11 -9.22 6.81 3.29
N LEU A 12 -8.91 7.85 2.54
CA LEU A 12 -7.99 8.89 2.99
C LEU A 12 -8.74 9.86 3.92
N PRO A 13 -8.35 10.02 5.19
CA PRO A 13 -9.00 10.95 6.11
C PRO A 13 -8.87 12.40 5.63
N ASP A 14 -9.80 13.26 6.07
CA ASP A 14 -9.78 14.68 5.74
C ASP A 14 -8.48 15.34 6.21
N GLY A 15 -8.01 16.30 5.42
CA GLY A 15 -6.73 16.98 5.63
C GLY A 15 -5.47 16.13 5.39
N LYS A 16 -5.57 14.82 5.19
CA LYS A 16 -4.41 13.97 4.85
C LYS A 16 -4.19 13.90 3.34
N LYS A 17 -2.91 13.91 2.93
CA LYS A 17 -2.49 13.73 1.53
C LYS A 17 -2.24 12.26 1.17
N VAL A 18 -1.77 11.47 2.13
CA VAL A 18 -1.46 10.04 1.98
C VAL A 18 -1.78 9.30 3.28
N LEU A 19 -2.38 8.12 3.16
CA LEU A 19 -2.53 7.12 4.21
C LEU A 19 -1.70 5.88 3.83
N ARG A 20 -1.01 5.28 4.80
CA ARG A 20 -0.32 3.99 4.64
C ARG A 20 -0.81 3.06 5.74
N LEU A 21 -1.37 1.91 5.36
CA LEU A 21 -1.78 0.85 6.26
C LEU A 21 -0.75 -0.26 6.18
N HIS A 22 -0.14 -0.61 7.32
CA HIS A 22 0.89 -1.64 7.39
C HIS A 22 0.26 -3.02 7.34
N ASP A 23 0.64 -3.83 6.35
CA ASP A 23 0.23 -5.24 6.28
C ASP A 23 1.17 -6.12 7.10
N GLY A 24 2.48 -5.93 6.95
CA GLY A 24 3.52 -6.72 7.60
C GLY A 24 4.73 -6.89 6.68
N GLY A 25 5.90 -7.24 7.23
CA GLY A 25 7.09 -7.54 6.43
C GLY A 25 7.60 -6.40 5.55
N GLY A 26 7.20 -5.14 5.81
CA GLY A 26 7.53 -4.00 4.94
C GLY A 26 6.49 -3.73 3.85
N LEU A 27 5.43 -4.53 3.73
CA LEU A 27 4.31 -4.29 2.83
C LEU A 27 3.31 -3.28 3.43
N TYR A 28 2.89 -2.32 2.62
CA TYR A 28 1.88 -1.32 2.96
C TYR A 28 0.83 -1.18 1.86
N PHE A 29 -0.42 -1.01 2.27
CA PHE A 29 -1.47 -0.47 1.42
C PHE A 29 -1.45 1.05 1.49
N ARG A 30 -1.30 1.73 0.35
CA ARG A 30 -1.19 3.18 0.27
C ARG A 30 -2.42 3.76 -0.42
N ILE A 31 -2.98 4.80 0.19
CA ILE A 31 -4.10 5.58 -0.36
C ILE A 31 -3.66 7.03 -0.46
N ARG A 32 -3.85 7.65 -1.62
CA ARG A 32 -3.47 9.05 -1.87
C ARG A 32 -4.48 9.75 -2.78
N ARG A 33 -4.48 11.08 -2.78
CA ARG A 33 -5.30 11.85 -3.73
C ARG A 33 -4.72 11.73 -5.15
N GLY A 34 -5.61 11.55 -6.13
CA GLY A 34 -5.36 11.65 -7.55
C GLY A 34 -6.36 12.59 -8.22
N ALA A 35 -6.19 12.84 -9.52
CA ALA A 35 -7.03 13.79 -10.26
C ALA A 35 -8.52 13.40 -10.31
N ARG A 36 -8.83 12.09 -10.32
CA ARG A 36 -10.19 11.56 -10.43
C ARG A 36 -10.69 10.85 -9.16
N GLY A 37 -10.07 11.11 -8.01
CA GLY A 37 -10.43 10.49 -6.73
C GLY A 37 -9.24 9.86 -6.01
N LEU A 38 -9.51 8.86 -5.16
CA LEU A 38 -8.48 8.19 -4.38
C LEU A 38 -7.74 7.14 -5.22
N LEU A 39 -6.42 7.23 -5.24
CA LEU A 39 -5.55 6.21 -5.81
C LEU A 39 -5.10 5.27 -4.71
N ARG A 40 -5.24 3.97 -4.97
CA ARG A 40 -4.93 2.90 -4.04
C ARG A 40 -3.87 2.00 -4.66
N ASP A 41 -2.77 1.79 -3.97
CA ASP A 41 -1.67 0.97 -4.45
C ASP A 41 -0.91 0.25 -3.32
N TRP A 42 -0.26 -0.84 -3.68
CA TRP A 42 0.64 -1.58 -2.82
C TRP A 42 2.05 -1.03 -2.92
N VAL A 43 2.70 -0.81 -1.78
CA VAL A 43 4.11 -0.42 -1.73
C VAL A 43 4.88 -1.29 -0.76
N PHE A 44 6.11 -1.62 -1.14
CA PHE A 44 7.06 -2.31 -0.29
C PHE A 44 8.13 -1.33 0.18
N ARG A 45 8.39 -1.32 1.49
CA ARG A 45 9.43 -0.50 2.11
C ARG A 45 10.52 -1.40 2.67
N PHE A 46 11.76 -1.10 2.30
CA PHE A 46 12.94 -1.82 2.73
C PHE A 46 14.09 -0.86 3.01
N THR A 47 15.12 -1.36 3.69
CA THR A 47 16.36 -0.62 3.90
C THR A 47 17.46 -1.29 3.11
N TYR A 48 18.14 -0.52 2.26
CA TYR A 48 19.28 -0.99 1.48
C TYR A 48 20.43 0.00 1.62
N ALA A 49 21.61 -0.50 1.98
CA ALA A 49 22.79 0.33 2.29
C ALA A 49 22.49 1.47 3.29
N GLY A 50 21.77 1.16 4.38
CA GLY A 50 21.40 2.12 5.43
C GLY A 50 20.34 3.15 5.04
N LYS A 51 19.85 3.14 3.79
CA LYS A 51 18.85 4.09 3.29
C LYS A 51 17.49 3.40 3.13
N ARG A 52 16.44 4.05 3.64
CA ARG A 52 15.06 3.61 3.44
C ARG A 52 14.64 3.85 2.00
N ARG A 53 14.09 2.82 1.36
CA ARG A 53 13.56 2.83 0.01
C ARG A 53 12.11 2.36 0.00
N GLU A 54 11.37 2.77 -1.02
CA GLU A 54 9.97 2.39 -1.24
C GLU A 54 9.82 2.03 -2.73
N VAL A 55 9.24 0.88 -3.03
CA VAL A 55 8.92 0.43 -4.39
C VAL A 55 7.42 0.21 -4.48
N ARG A 56 6.80 0.65 -5.59
CA ARG A 56 5.41 0.34 -5.89
C ARG A 56 5.33 -1.09 -6.42
N ILE A 57 4.46 -1.91 -5.83
CA ILE A 57 4.15 -3.25 -6.32
C ILE A 57 3.09 -3.19 -7.42
N GLY A 58 2.01 -2.44 -7.20
CA GLY A 58 0.94 -2.29 -8.19
C GLY A 58 -0.32 -1.62 -7.65
N PRO A 59 -1.26 -1.24 -8.53
CA PRO A 59 -2.54 -0.64 -8.14
C PRO A 59 -3.49 -1.70 -7.55
N TYR A 60 -4.46 -1.24 -6.74
CA TYR A 60 -5.59 -2.05 -6.28
C TYR A 60 -6.86 -1.55 -6.96
N PRO A 61 -7.75 -2.45 -7.44
CA PRO A 61 -7.82 -3.88 -7.15
C PRO A 61 -7.05 -4.82 -8.09
N GLU A 62 -6.31 -4.29 -9.08
CA GLU A 62 -5.61 -5.11 -10.09
C GLU A 62 -4.57 -6.05 -9.46
N VAL A 63 -3.87 -5.61 -8.42
CA VAL A 63 -3.05 -6.45 -7.55
C VAL A 63 -3.81 -6.69 -6.25
N SER A 64 -4.18 -7.95 -6.01
CA SER A 64 -4.87 -8.37 -4.79
C SER A 64 -3.95 -8.30 -3.56
N LEU A 65 -4.52 -8.31 -2.34
CA LEU A 65 -3.74 -8.41 -1.11
C LEU A 65 -2.84 -9.66 -1.09
N ARG A 66 -3.37 -10.80 -1.55
CA ARG A 66 -2.62 -12.06 -1.63
C ARG A 66 -1.43 -11.93 -2.57
N GLU A 67 -1.63 -11.35 -3.73
CA GLU A 67 -0.59 -11.16 -4.73
C GLU A 67 0.46 -10.15 -4.26
N ALA A 68 0.03 -9.06 -3.62
CA ALA A 68 0.94 -8.07 -3.03
C ALA A 68 1.84 -8.70 -1.95
N ARG A 69 1.30 -9.60 -1.12
CA ARG A 69 2.08 -10.37 -0.15
C ARG A 69 3.09 -11.29 -0.81
N ALA A 70 2.69 -12.01 -1.85
CA ALA A 70 3.59 -12.89 -2.60
C ALA A 70 4.78 -12.10 -3.17
N ARG A 71 4.50 -10.99 -3.88
CA ARG A 71 5.53 -10.11 -4.47
C ARG A 71 6.41 -9.40 -3.44
N ALA A 72 5.95 -9.24 -2.20
CA ALA A 72 6.73 -8.61 -1.11
C ALA A 72 7.64 -9.61 -0.39
N ALA A 73 7.44 -10.91 -0.59
CA ALA A 73 8.24 -11.98 0.00
C ALA A 73 9.34 -12.50 -0.95
N GLU A 74 9.34 -12.07 -2.21
CA GLU A 74 10.43 -12.24 -3.18
C GLU A 74 11.63 -11.35 -2.84
#